data_AF-A0A3A0DPY4-F1
#
_entry.id   AF-A0A3A0DPY4-F1
#
_cell.length_a   1.000
_cell.length_b   1.000
_cell.length_c   1.000
_cell.angle_alpha   90.00
_cell.angle_beta   90.00
_cell.angle_gamma   90.00
#
_symmetry.space_group_name_H-M   'P 1'
#
loop_
_entity.id
_entity.type
_entity.pdbx_description
1 polymer ?
#
loop_
_entity_poly.entity_id
_entity_poly.type
_entity_poly.pdbx_seq_one_letter_code
_entity_poly.pdbx_strand_id
1 'polypeptide(L)'
;MTQPLAFAMPGNAVGIGADPRGPRLVVGADVPADGQAGYPRGGLFLRDRNAAASEVYVNTGTAESCAFAPATFIAAMTETARDALTSPPAGLVIYNTTTNKLNVRAASAWEAVTSS
;
A
#
# COMPACT_ATOMS: atom_id res chain seq x y z
N MET A 1 9.84 -7.13 -44.11
CA MET A 1 9.06 -7.76 -43.02
C MET A 1 9.80 -7.53 -41.72
N THR A 2 9.37 -6.55 -40.93
CA THR A 2 10.00 -6.21 -39.65
C THR A 2 9.42 -7.13 -38.59
N GLN A 3 10.24 -7.99 -37.99
CA GLN A 3 9.76 -8.85 -36.91
C GLN A 3 9.46 -7.98 -35.67
N PRO A 4 8.34 -8.19 -34.96
CA PRO A 4 8.10 -7.48 -33.72
C PRO A 4 9.18 -7.87 -32.71
N LEU A 5 9.72 -6.88 -32.00
CA LEU A 5 10.61 -7.08 -30.86
C LEU A 5 9.85 -7.87 -29.79
N ALA A 6 10.02 -9.19 -29.77
CA ALA A 6 9.49 -10.04 -28.72
C ALA A 6 10.42 -9.93 -27.50
N PHE A 7 9.91 -9.39 -26.39
CA PHE A 7 10.55 -9.52 -25.08
C PHE A 7 10.34 -10.96 -24.59
N ALA A 8 11.28 -11.84 -24.91
CA ALA A 8 11.35 -13.18 -24.34
C ALA A 8 12.62 -13.29 -23.49
N MET A 9 12.46 -13.40 -22.18
CA MET A 9 13.50 -13.88 -21.28
C MET A 9 12.95 -15.04 -20.46
N PRO A 10 13.76 -16.07 -20.17
CA PRO A 10 13.37 -17.15 -19.27
C PRO A 10 13.20 -16.57 -17.85
N GLY A 11 12.02 -16.74 -17.27
CA GLY A 11 11.62 -16.15 -15.99
C GLY A 11 10.69 -14.96 -16.20
N ASN A 12 9.57 -14.95 -15.47
CA ASN A 12 8.36 -14.12 -15.64
C ASN A 12 8.54 -12.60 -15.39
N ALA A 13 9.60 -11.99 -15.91
CA ALA A 13 9.92 -10.59 -15.66
C ALA A 13 9.98 -9.79 -16.96
N VAL A 14 9.20 -8.71 -17.03
CA VAL A 14 9.30 -7.70 -18.09
C VAL A 14 10.23 -6.60 -17.59
N GLY A 15 11.39 -6.46 -18.23
CA GLY A 15 12.32 -5.36 -17.96
C GLY A 15 11.97 -4.14 -18.79
N ILE A 16 11.72 -3.00 -18.14
CA ILE A 16 11.51 -1.72 -18.83
C ILE A 16 12.83 -0.96 -18.79
N GLY A 17 13.66 -1.16 -19.82
CA GLY A 17 15.00 -0.56 -19.93
C GLY A 17 16.13 -1.59 -19.82
N ALA A 18 17.24 -1.33 -20.54
CA ALA A 18 18.41 -2.19 -20.57
C ALA A 18 19.30 -2.10 -19.31
N ASP A 19 18.95 -1.21 -18.36
CA ASP A 19 19.66 -1.08 -17.10
C ASP A 19 19.26 -2.23 -16.15
N PRO A 20 20.19 -3.07 -15.69
CA PRO A 20 19.92 -4.10 -14.68
C PRO A 20 19.41 -3.53 -13.34
N ARG A 21 19.46 -2.20 -13.13
CA ARG A 21 18.91 -1.49 -11.97
C ARG A 21 17.59 -0.77 -12.27
N GLY A 22 17.06 -0.87 -13.49
CA GLY A 22 15.80 -0.26 -13.87
C GLY A 22 14.60 -0.88 -13.16
N PRO A 23 13.44 -0.19 -13.12
CA PRO A 23 12.22 -0.75 -12.56
C PRO A 23 11.83 -2.01 -13.33
N ARG A 24 11.64 -3.11 -12.59
CA ARG A 24 11.22 -4.41 -13.14
C ARG A 24 9.83 -4.73 -12.59
N LEU A 25 8.96 -5.20 -13.47
CA LEU A 25 7.69 -5.81 -13.11
C LEU A 25 7.88 -7.32 -13.10
N VAL A 26 7.69 -7.93 -11.94
CA VAL A 26 7.87 -9.38 -11.75
C VAL A 26 6.60 -9.97 -11.16
N VAL A 27 6.15 -11.09 -11.74
CA VAL A 27 4.96 -11.83 -11.27
C VAL A 27 5.40 -13.20 -10.72
N GLY A 28 4.99 -13.52 -9.49
CA GLY A 28 5.39 -14.75 -8.82
C GLY A 28 4.48 -15.17 -7.67
N ALA A 29 4.61 -16.42 -7.23
CA ALA A 29 3.79 -16.99 -6.15
C ALA A 29 4.33 -16.65 -4.73
N ASP A 30 5.64 -16.39 -4.63
CA ASP A 30 6.34 -16.16 -3.35
C ASP A 30 6.70 -14.69 -3.15
N VAL A 31 6.81 -14.28 -1.88
CA VAL A 31 7.29 -12.94 -1.51
C VAL A 31 8.77 -12.83 -1.92
N PRO A 32 9.18 -11.75 -2.60
CA PRO A 32 10.59 -11.45 -2.85
C PRO A 32 11.43 -11.55 -1.57
N ALA A 33 12.44 -12.43 -1.56
CA ALA A 33 13.50 -12.40 -0.56
C ALA A 33 14.65 -11.52 -1.06
N ASP A 34 15.26 -10.74 -0.16
CA ASP A 34 16.38 -9.88 -0.50
C ASP A 34 17.57 -10.65 -1.07
N GLY A 35 18.20 -10.08 -2.09
CA GLY A 35 19.42 -10.64 -2.68
C GLY A 35 19.19 -11.89 -3.54
N GLN A 36 17.95 -12.39 -3.64
CA GLN A 36 17.64 -13.44 -4.60
C GLN A 36 17.70 -12.89 -6.03
N ALA A 37 18.40 -13.60 -6.92
CA ALA A 37 18.48 -13.24 -8.33
C ALA A 37 17.07 -13.07 -8.93
N GLY A 38 16.78 -11.89 -9.46
CA GLY A 38 15.46 -11.53 -9.96
C GLY A 38 14.70 -10.49 -9.13
N TYR A 39 15.16 -10.19 -7.92
CA TYR A 39 14.47 -9.31 -6.95
C TYR A 39 15.30 -8.09 -6.53
N PRO A 40 15.59 -7.13 -7.43
CA PRO A 40 16.35 -5.93 -7.07
C PRO A 40 15.54 -5.00 -6.15
N ARG A 41 16.27 -4.26 -5.29
CA ARG A 41 15.68 -3.17 -4.49
C ARG A 41 15.04 -2.14 -5.44
N GLY A 42 13.87 -1.65 -5.09
CA GLY A 42 13.06 -0.72 -5.87
C GLY A 42 12.15 -1.37 -6.92
N GLY A 43 12.17 -2.70 -7.08
CA GLY A 43 11.28 -3.40 -8.03
C GLY A 43 9.81 -3.44 -7.55
N LEU A 44 8.87 -3.48 -8.51
CA LEU A 44 7.44 -3.65 -8.26
C LEU A 44 7.04 -5.09 -8.56
N PHE A 45 6.42 -5.77 -7.59
CA PHE A 45 6.07 -7.18 -7.68
C PHE A 45 4.57 -7.34 -7.53
N LEU A 46 3.98 -8.17 -8.40
CA LEU A 46 2.61 -8.62 -8.25
C LEU A 46 2.66 -10.07 -7.77
N ARG A 47 2.15 -10.31 -6.56
CA ARG A 47 2.02 -11.66 -6.03
C ARG A 47 0.61 -12.15 -6.28
N ASP A 48 0.45 -13.15 -7.13
CA ASP A 48 -0.86 -13.75 -7.37
C ASP A 48 -1.10 -14.92 -6.41
N ARG A 49 -1.76 -14.65 -5.28
CA ARG A 49 -2.34 -15.71 -4.43
C ARG A 49 -3.78 -15.95 -4.90
N ASN A 50 -3.97 -16.89 -5.82
CA ASN A 50 -5.25 -17.44 -6.30
C ASN A 50 -6.49 -16.55 -6.08
N ALA A 51 -6.91 -15.87 -7.15
CA ALA A 51 -8.19 -15.17 -7.40
C ALA A 51 -8.69 -14.09 -6.42
N ALA A 52 -8.22 -13.99 -5.18
CA ALA A 52 -8.76 -13.02 -4.21
C ALA A 52 -7.71 -12.15 -3.49
N ALA A 53 -6.42 -12.43 -3.64
CA ALA A 53 -5.36 -11.69 -2.96
C ALA A 53 -4.13 -11.49 -3.86
N SER A 54 -4.35 -10.88 -5.02
CA SER A 54 -3.23 -10.30 -5.78
C SER A 54 -2.70 -9.09 -5.01
N GLU A 55 -1.49 -9.19 -4.49
CA GLU A 55 -0.86 -8.16 -3.65
C GLU A 55 0.28 -7.50 -4.43
N VAL A 56 0.34 -6.17 -4.34
CA VAL A 56 1.40 -5.37 -4.98
C VAL A 56 2.47 -5.05 -3.94
N TYR A 57 3.70 -5.46 -4.19
CA TYR A 57 4.84 -5.22 -3.31
C TYR A 57 5.85 -4.30 -3.98
N VAL A 58 6.46 -3.41 -3.20
CA VAL A 58 7.73 -2.78 -3.58
C VAL A 58 8.83 -3.49 -2.80
N ASN A 59 9.82 -4.02 -3.50
CA ASN A 59 10.99 -4.59 -2.85
C ASN A 59 11.87 -3.45 -2.31
N THR A 60 11.99 -3.32 -1.01
CA THR A 60 12.85 -2.30 -0.37
C THR A 60 14.28 -2.77 -0.15
N GLY A 61 14.58 -4.05 -0.46
CA GLY A 61 15.79 -4.74 -0.06
C GLY A 61 15.90 -4.91 1.45
N THR A 62 14.76 -5.14 2.09
CA THR A 62 14.60 -5.72 3.43
C THR A 62 13.66 -6.92 3.30
N ALA A 63 13.88 -8.00 4.05
CA ALA A 63 13.06 -9.22 4.00
C ALA A 63 11.55 -8.97 4.20
N GLU A 64 11.23 -7.80 4.76
CA GLU A 64 9.92 -7.16 4.67
C GLU A 64 9.87 -6.32 3.39
N SER A 65 9.63 -6.95 2.25
CA SER A 65 9.07 -6.21 1.12
C SER A 65 7.73 -5.65 1.58
N CYS A 66 7.44 -4.38 1.32
CA CYS A 66 6.32 -3.69 1.95
C CYS A 66 4.98 -4.28 1.45
N ALA A 67 4.52 -5.37 2.04
CA ALA A 67 3.09 -5.52 2.25
C ALA A 67 2.69 -4.37 3.18
N PHE A 68 1.65 -3.62 2.83
CA PHE A 68 0.98 -2.83 3.85
C PHE A 68 0.53 -3.84 4.91
N ALA A 69 1.31 -3.97 5.99
CA ALA A 69 0.88 -4.73 7.15
C ALA A 69 -0.53 -4.24 7.51
N PRO A 70 -1.46 -5.11 7.93
CA PRO A 70 -2.78 -4.66 8.35
C PRO A 70 -2.60 -3.71 9.54
N ALA A 71 -2.53 -2.42 9.23
CA ALA A 71 -2.33 -1.35 10.17
C ALA A 71 -3.61 -0.51 10.14
N THR A 72 -4.26 -0.42 11.28
CA THR A 72 -5.39 0.49 11.46
C THR A 72 -4.82 1.89 11.55
N PHE A 73 -4.85 2.62 10.44
CA PHE A 73 -4.52 4.05 10.43
C PHE A 73 -5.75 4.85 10.84
N ILE A 74 -5.57 5.74 11.82
CA ILE A 74 -6.61 6.71 12.23
C ILE A 74 -6.31 8.01 11.48
N ALA A 75 -7.30 8.53 10.75
CA ALA A 75 -7.17 9.81 10.08
C ALA A 75 -7.00 10.93 11.12
N ALA A 76 -6.02 11.82 10.89
CA ALA A 76 -5.78 12.99 11.72
C ALA A 76 -6.17 14.27 10.96
N MET A 77 -6.96 15.14 11.58
CA MET A 77 -7.40 16.40 10.98
C MET A 77 -7.75 17.45 12.03
N THR A 78 -7.84 18.71 11.62
CA THR A 78 -8.30 19.80 12.51
C THR A 78 -9.79 19.70 12.79
N GLU A 79 -10.25 20.39 13.84
CA GLU A 79 -11.67 20.44 14.19
C GLU A 79 -12.54 20.97 13.03
N THR A 80 -12.09 22.05 12.38
CA THR A 80 -12.80 22.63 11.23
C THR A 80 -12.91 21.66 10.05
N ALA A 81 -11.85 20.89 9.76
CA ALA A 81 -11.88 19.89 8.70
C ALA A 81 -12.83 18.72 9.04
N ARG A 82 -12.85 18.29 10.31
CA ARG A 82 -13.81 17.29 10.80
C ARG A 82 -15.26 17.76 10.66
N ASP A 83 -15.53 19.02 10.98
CA ASP A 83 -16.89 19.59 10.93
C ASP A 83 -17.37 19.89 9.52
N ALA A 84 -16.45 20.01 8.56
CA ALA A 84 -16.76 20.12 7.14
C ALA A 84 -17.21 18.78 6.52
N LEU A 85 -17.11 17.66 7.22
CA LEU A 85 -17.58 16.35 6.73
C LEU A 85 -19.12 16.36 6.62
N THR A 86 -19.63 16.23 5.39
CA THR A 86 -21.06 16.39 5.08
C THR A 86 -21.93 15.22 5.53
N SER A 87 -21.40 13.99 5.56
CA SER A 87 -22.15 12.80 5.97
C SER A 87 -21.22 11.74 6.57
N PRO A 88 -20.55 12.03 7.70
CA PRO A 88 -19.67 11.05 8.33
C PRO A 88 -20.50 9.89 8.93
N PRO A 89 -20.14 8.63 8.66
CA PRO A 89 -20.86 7.48 9.21
C PRO A 89 -20.69 7.40 10.74
N ALA A 90 -21.73 6.90 11.42
CA ALA A 90 -21.62 6.58 12.84
C ALA A 90 -20.53 5.51 13.06
N GLY A 91 -19.72 5.69 14.11
CA GLY A 91 -18.56 4.85 14.41
C GLY A 91 -17.26 5.29 13.74
N LEU A 92 -17.25 6.33 12.89
CA LEU A 92 -16.01 6.90 12.38
C LEU A 92 -15.15 7.43 13.53
N VAL A 93 -13.87 7.03 13.57
CA VAL A 93 -12.87 7.49 14.54
C VAL A 93 -11.84 8.37 13.83
N ILE A 94 -11.57 9.54 14.39
CA ILE A 94 -10.51 10.43 13.94
C ILE A 94 -9.68 10.94 15.13
N TYR A 95 -8.45 11.36 14.88
CA TYR A 95 -7.68 12.17 15.82
C TYR A 95 -7.84 13.66 15.47
N ASN A 96 -8.45 14.44 16.38
CA ASN A 96 -8.59 15.88 16.22
C ASN A 96 -7.30 16.58 16.68
N THR A 97 -6.55 17.15 15.75
CA THR A 97 -5.27 17.82 16.00
C THR A 97 -5.42 19.20 16.64
N THR A 98 -6.62 19.78 16.64
CA THR A 98 -6.91 21.04 17.35
C THR A 98 -7.08 20.80 18.85
N THR A 99 -7.82 19.75 19.24
CA THR A 99 -8.10 19.43 20.65
C THR A 99 -7.14 18.40 21.24
N ASN A 100 -6.34 17.74 20.40
CA ASN A 100 -5.48 16.61 20.75
C ASN A 100 -6.26 15.46 21.41
N LYS A 101 -7.42 15.12 20.83
CA LYS A 101 -8.31 14.06 21.30
C LYS A 101 -8.72 13.14 20.17
N LEU A 102 -8.96 11.87 20.51
CA LEU A 102 -9.75 11.00 19.66
C LEU A 102 -11.19 11.46 19.69
N ASN A 103 -11.77 11.64 18.50
CA ASN A 103 -13.19 11.92 18.34
C ASN A 103 -13.88 10.77 17.64
N VAL A 104 -15.05 10.38 18.12
CA VAL A 104 -15.91 9.34 17.53
C VAL A 104 -17.19 9.99 17.02
N ARG A 105 -17.61 9.64 15.81
CA ARG A 105 -18.91 10.08 15.28
C ARG A 105 -20.01 9.22 15.89
N ALA A 106 -20.83 9.81 16.74
CA ALA A 106 -22.11 9.24 17.18
C ALA A 106 -23.19 9.45 16.11
N ALA A 107 -24.46 9.15 16.43
CA ALA A 107 -25.56 9.24 15.48
C ALA A 107 -25.72 10.64 14.83
N SER A 108 -25.48 11.71 15.58
CA SER A 108 -25.67 13.09 15.10
C SER A 108 -24.55 14.06 15.48
N ALA A 109 -23.65 13.67 16.38
CA ALA A 109 -22.62 14.54 16.93
C ALA A 109 -21.25 13.85 16.97
N TRP A 110 -20.22 14.66 17.14
CA TRP A 110 -18.88 14.19 17.43
C TRP A 110 -18.64 14.19 18.94
N GLU A 111 -18.13 13.09 19.46
CA GLU A 111 -17.80 12.94 20.88
C GLU A 111 -16.30 12.78 21.06
N ALA A 112 -15.71 13.50 22.03
CA ALA A 112 -14.30 13.37 22.37
C ALA A 112 -14.11 12.29 23.45
N VAL A 113 -13.10 11.44 23.29
CA VAL A 113 -12.75 10.44 24.30
C VAL A 113 -12.06 11.11 25.48
N THR A 114 -12.66 11.00 26.66
CA THR A 114 -12.13 11.50 27.94
C THR A 114 -12.15 10.40 28.99
N SER A 115 -11.28 10.49 29.99
CA SER A 115 -11.32 9.61 31.16
C SER A 115 -12.54 9.92 32.04
N SER A 116 -13.10 8.90 32.68
CA SER A 116 -14.13 9.01 33.72
C SER A 116 -13.54 9.16 35.11
#